data_AF-A0A962MVX6-F1
#
_entry.id   AF-A0A962MVX6-F1
#
_cell.length_a   1.000
_cell.length_b   1.000
_cell.length_c   1.000
_cell.angle_alpha   90.00
_cell.angle_beta   90.00
_cell.angle_gamma   90.00
#
_symmetry.space_group_name_H-M   'P 1'
#
loop_
_entity.id
_entity.type
_entity.pdbx_description
1 polymer ?
#
loop_
_entity_poly.entity_id
_entity_poly.type
_entity_poly.pdbx_seq_one_letter_code
_entity_poly.pdbx_strand_id
1 'polypeptide(L)'
;MDVRARYKTLMALSLVIVVAGASWVLLAALKPSMSRSDFVLQVDVSDLAPGDIAFYSSPSKHRIMVLRRTAEDLENLNSLSDPLKDPKSERSRQPAEAKNLFRSVNPEYFVAYTRAERLPYSVEYVPGDLNAFGYSRNPNWFGGFVNRSEGEIYDKAGRVYAGYGIEEKNIPVPEYRFISKHTLLVTFIGEKT
;
A
#
# COMPACT_ATOMS: atom_id res chain seq x y z
N MET A 1 -31.69 -59.80 -8.87
CA MET A 1 -30.50 -58.91 -8.89
C MET A 1 -29.35 -59.66 -8.22
N ASP A 2 -28.25 -59.88 -8.95
CA ASP A 2 -27.09 -60.66 -8.51
C ASP A 2 -26.38 -59.99 -7.31
N VAL A 3 -26.13 -60.75 -6.24
CA VAL A 3 -25.42 -60.30 -5.02
C VAL A 3 -24.05 -59.76 -5.37
N ARG A 4 -23.37 -60.33 -6.38
CA ARG A 4 -22.07 -59.86 -6.86
C ARG A 4 -22.18 -58.48 -7.53
N ALA A 5 -23.27 -58.20 -8.25
CA ALA A 5 -23.50 -56.91 -8.87
C ALA A 5 -23.79 -55.81 -7.84
N ARG A 6 -24.49 -56.14 -6.75
CA ARG A 6 -24.71 -55.25 -5.60
C ARG A 6 -23.40 -54.94 -4.86
N TYR A 7 -22.53 -55.93 -4.67
CA TYR A 7 -21.25 -55.71 -3.99
C TYR A 7 -20.30 -54.83 -4.81
N LYS A 8 -20.25 -55.02 -6.14
CA LYS A 8 -19.46 -54.18 -7.05
C LYS A 8 -19.94 -52.73 -7.08
N THR A 9 -21.26 -52.51 -7.08
CA THR A 9 -21.83 -51.16 -7.04
C THR A 9 -21.57 -50.46 -5.71
N LEU A 10 -21.68 -51.17 -4.59
CA LEU A 10 -21.33 -50.63 -3.26
C LEU A 10 -19.83 -50.28 -3.14
N MET A 11 -18.95 -51.14 -3.67
CA MET A 11 -17.50 -50.86 -3.72
C MET A 11 -17.15 -49.68 -4.62
N ALA A 12 -17.84 -49.51 -5.75
CA ALA A 12 -17.64 -48.35 -6.61
C ALA A 12 -18.10 -47.05 -5.91
N LEU A 13 -19.23 -47.08 -5.22
CA LEU A 13 -19.75 -45.96 -4.44
C LEU A 13 -18.81 -45.56 -3.29
N SER A 14 -18.27 -46.53 -2.54
CA SER A 14 -17.33 -46.24 -1.45
C SER A 14 -16.03 -45.62 -1.96
N LEU A 15 -15.51 -46.11 -3.10
CA LEU A 15 -14.31 -45.54 -3.72
C LEU A 15 -14.52 -44.07 -4.15
N VAL A 16 -15.68 -43.76 -4.73
CA VAL A 16 -16.04 -42.38 -5.12
C VAL A 16 -16.09 -41.46 -3.90
N ILE A 17 -16.68 -41.92 -2.79
CA ILE A 17 -16.75 -41.14 -1.54
C ILE A 17 -15.34 -40.88 -0.97
N VAL A 18 -14.47 -41.89 -0.96
CA VAL A 18 -13.09 -41.77 -0.47
C VAL A 18 -12.29 -40.79 -1.32
N VAL A 19 -12.38 -40.89 -2.65
CA VAL A 19 -11.68 -39.98 -3.57
C VAL A 19 -12.20 -38.56 -3.41
N ALA A 20 -13.52 -38.34 -3.38
CA ALA A 20 -14.10 -37.03 -3.19
C ALA A 20 -13.70 -36.41 -1.84
N GLY A 21 -13.68 -37.20 -0.77
CA GLY A 21 -13.23 -36.76 0.56
C GLY A 21 -11.75 -36.37 0.58
N ALA A 22 -10.88 -37.18 -0.02
CA ALA A 22 -9.45 -36.87 -0.13
C ALA A 22 -9.20 -35.61 -0.97
N SER A 23 -9.91 -35.46 -2.10
CA SER A 23 -9.84 -34.26 -2.94
C SER A 23 -10.30 -33.02 -2.19
N TRP A 24 -11.37 -33.09 -1.38
CA TRP A 24 -11.83 -31.98 -0.56
C TRP A 24 -10.78 -31.55 0.48
N VAL A 25 -10.16 -32.50 1.16
CA VAL A 25 -9.09 -32.23 2.14
C VAL A 25 -7.88 -31.59 1.47
N LEU A 26 -7.46 -32.08 0.30
CA LEU A 26 -6.36 -31.49 -0.46
C LEU A 26 -6.68 -30.07 -0.95
N LEU A 27 -7.89 -29.85 -1.46
CA LEU A 27 -8.34 -28.51 -1.86
C LEU A 27 -8.45 -27.56 -0.66
N ALA A 28 -8.87 -28.06 0.50
CA ALA A 28 -8.92 -27.29 1.74
C ALA A 28 -7.50 -26.96 2.26
N ALA A 29 -6.54 -27.87 2.11
CA ALA A 29 -5.13 -27.64 2.46
C ALA A 29 -4.43 -26.65 1.53
N LEU A 30 -4.91 -26.51 0.29
CA LEU A 30 -4.45 -25.48 -0.66
C LEU A 30 -5.09 -24.11 -0.43
N LYS A 31 -6.15 -24.00 0.40
CA LYS A 31 -6.66 -22.70 0.81
C LYS A 31 -5.59 -22.05 1.70
N PRO A 32 -5.07 -20.87 1.34
CA PRO A 32 -4.07 -20.20 2.16
C PRO A 32 -4.67 -19.98 3.55
N SER A 33 -4.16 -20.70 4.55
CA SER A 33 -4.59 -20.58 5.96
C SER A 33 -3.81 -19.52 6.74
N MET A 34 -3.07 -18.66 6.04
CA MET A 34 -2.68 -17.39 6.61
C MET A 34 -3.89 -16.49 6.50
N SER A 35 -4.65 -16.40 7.60
CA SER A 35 -5.47 -15.24 7.88
C SER A 35 -4.67 -14.00 7.44
N ARG A 36 -5.30 -13.16 6.63
CA ARG A 36 -4.95 -11.75 6.42
C ARG A 36 -4.97 -11.10 7.81
N SER A 37 -3.96 -11.37 8.62
CA SER A 37 -3.93 -10.97 10.00
C SER A 37 -3.58 -9.51 10.00
N ASP A 38 -4.48 -8.71 10.56
CA ASP A 38 -4.20 -7.33 10.90
C ASP A 38 -2.86 -7.32 11.65
N PHE A 39 -1.83 -6.79 10.99
CA PHE A 39 -0.47 -6.78 11.52
C PHE A 39 -0.20 -5.40 12.08
N VAL A 40 0.47 -5.34 13.22
CA VAL A 40 0.88 -4.08 13.82
C VAL A 40 2.40 -4.00 13.78
N LEU A 41 2.91 -2.96 13.13
CA LEU A 41 4.33 -2.64 13.07
C LEU A 41 4.60 -1.41 13.93
N GLN A 42 5.47 -1.57 14.92
CA GLN A 42 6.02 -0.43 15.65
C GLN A 42 7.24 0.09 14.89
N VAL A 43 7.25 1.39 14.61
CA VAL A 43 8.26 2.06 13.82
C VAL A 43 8.84 3.20 14.62
N ASP A 44 10.16 3.17 14.85
CA ASP A 44 10.89 4.29 15.43
C ASP A 44 11.43 5.20 14.32
N VAL A 45 11.18 6.50 14.48
CA VAL A 45 11.56 7.57 13.55
C VAL A 45 12.44 8.62 14.23
N SER A 46 13.05 8.30 15.39
CA SER A 46 13.95 9.20 16.12
C SER A 46 15.13 9.68 15.28
N ASP A 47 15.68 8.77 14.47
CA ASP A 47 16.93 8.98 13.73
C ASP A 47 16.70 9.66 12.37
N LEU A 48 15.45 9.87 11.99
CA LEU A 48 15.09 10.44 10.70
C LEU A 48 15.29 11.96 10.75
N ALA A 49 16.23 12.52 9.99
CA ALA A 49 16.41 13.97 9.93
C ALA A 49 15.36 14.63 8.99
N PRO A 50 15.06 15.93 9.13
CA PRO A 50 14.20 16.63 8.18
C PRO A 50 14.76 16.53 6.75
N GLY A 51 13.93 16.12 5.81
CA GLY A 51 14.27 15.81 4.41
C GLY A 51 14.57 14.33 4.15
N ASP A 52 14.81 13.53 5.20
CA ASP A 52 15.15 12.12 5.06
C ASP A 52 13.90 11.23 4.95
N ILE A 53 14.10 10.10 4.29
CA ILE A 53 13.10 9.05 4.11
C ILE A 53 13.63 7.72 4.63
N ALA A 54 12.79 7.02 5.39
CA ALA A 54 13.06 5.66 5.85
C ALA A 54 12.02 4.68 5.29
N PHE A 55 12.47 3.46 5.01
CA PHE A 55 11.64 2.38 4.48
C PHE A 55 11.52 1.27 5.51
N TYR A 56 10.29 0.85 5.78
CA TYR A 56 10.00 -0.22 6.74
C TYR A 56 9.18 -1.32 6.07
N SER A 57 9.51 -2.57 6.41
CA SER A 57 8.83 -3.75 5.90
C SER A 57 8.18 -4.53 7.02
N SER A 58 6.95 -5.00 6.77
CA SER A 58 6.27 -5.96 7.63
C SER A 58 6.56 -7.41 7.21
N PRO A 59 6.47 -8.39 8.13
CA PRO A 59 6.52 -9.81 7.79
C PRO A 59 5.41 -10.23 6.81
N SER A 60 4.28 -9.51 6.81
CA SER A 60 3.14 -9.72 5.92
C SER A 60 3.33 -9.25 4.48
N LYS A 61 4.55 -8.84 4.06
CA LYS A 61 4.90 -8.30 2.72
C LYS A 61 4.45 -6.86 2.42
N HIS A 62 3.60 -6.27 3.24
CA HIS A 62 3.37 -4.82 3.18
C HIS A 62 4.65 -4.04 3.48
N ARG A 63 4.91 -3.01 2.66
CA ARG A 63 6.03 -2.07 2.83
C ARG A 63 5.51 -0.65 2.91
N ILE A 64 6.09 0.13 3.81
CA ILE A 64 5.79 1.55 4.00
C ILE A 64 7.05 2.37 3.86
N MET A 65 6.86 3.64 3.57
CA MET A 65 7.86 4.67 3.70
C MET A 65 7.38 5.72 4.70
N VAL A 66 8.35 6.32 5.38
CA VAL A 66 8.14 7.49 6.23
C VAL A 66 9.09 8.58 5.77
N LEU A 67 8.55 9.69 5.29
CA LEU A 67 9.28 10.89 4.94
C LEU A 67 9.12 11.90 6.09
N ARG A 68 10.23 12.37 6.66
CA ARG A 68 10.21 13.52 7.57
C ARG A 68 10.39 14.79 6.75
N ARG A 69 9.34 15.59 6.64
CA ARG A 69 9.30 16.81 5.81
C ARG A 69 10.04 17.96 6.50
N THR A 70 10.69 18.81 5.70
CA THR A 70 11.25 20.07 6.17
C THR A 70 10.16 21.14 6.32
N ALA A 71 10.47 22.27 6.96
CA ALA A 71 9.54 23.41 7.00
C ALA A 71 9.22 23.93 5.58
N GLU A 72 10.23 23.99 4.71
CA GLU A 72 10.08 24.38 3.31
C GLU A 72 9.14 23.44 2.55
N ASP A 73 9.20 22.12 2.80
CA ASP A 73 8.28 21.17 2.19
C ASP A 73 6.82 21.46 2.57
N LEU A 74 6.57 21.83 3.83
CA LEU A 74 5.23 22.15 4.31
C LEU A 74 4.72 23.45 3.70
N GLU A 75 5.57 24.46 3.54
CA GLU A 75 5.22 25.71 2.87
C GLU A 75 4.94 25.49 1.38
N ASN A 76 5.76 24.68 0.72
CA ASN A 76 5.57 24.32 -0.68
C ASN A 76 4.25 23.59 -0.90
N LEU A 77 3.89 22.65 -0.02
CA LEU A 77 2.61 21.92 -0.11
C LEU A 77 1.37 22.82 0.02
N ASN A 78 1.49 23.98 0.70
CA ASN A 78 0.45 25.01 0.76
C ASN A 78 0.40 25.88 -0.50
N SER A 79 1.53 26.01 -1.21
CA SER A 79 1.73 26.95 -2.30
C SER A 79 1.65 26.32 -3.70
N LEU A 80 1.36 25.02 -3.78
CA LEU A 80 1.28 24.30 -5.06
C LEU A 80 0.19 24.88 -5.97
N SER A 81 0.63 25.42 -7.09
CA SER A 81 -0.19 26.05 -8.14
C SER A 81 -0.78 25.06 -9.13
N ASP A 82 -0.14 23.89 -9.26
CA ASP A 82 -0.39 22.97 -10.37
C ASP A 82 -1.58 22.06 -10.09
N PRO A 83 -2.34 21.66 -11.14
CA PRO A 83 -3.55 20.88 -10.96
C PRO A 83 -3.22 19.47 -10.47
N LEU A 84 -3.51 19.20 -9.20
CA LEU A 84 -3.57 17.85 -8.64
C LEU A 84 -4.87 17.16 -9.10
N LYS A 85 -4.83 15.85 -9.31
CA LYS A 85 -6.03 15.09 -9.70
C LYS A 85 -7.06 14.97 -8.58
N ASP A 86 -6.57 14.70 -7.37
CA ASP A 86 -7.37 14.55 -6.16
C ASP A 86 -6.77 15.39 -5.02
N PRO A 87 -6.89 16.74 -5.08
CA PRO A 87 -6.25 17.64 -4.10
C PRO A 87 -6.81 17.45 -2.68
N LYS A 88 -8.08 17.03 -2.57
CA LYS A 88 -8.76 16.79 -1.29
C LYS A 88 -8.64 15.35 -0.79
N SER A 89 -8.00 14.47 -1.57
CA SER A 89 -7.85 13.04 -1.24
C SER A 89 -9.17 12.32 -0.98
N GLU A 90 -10.24 12.70 -1.68
CA GLU A 90 -11.57 12.13 -1.50
C GLU A 90 -11.65 10.68 -1.99
N ARG A 91 -10.80 10.32 -2.96
CA ARG A 91 -10.74 8.97 -3.56
C ARG A 91 -9.60 8.13 -3.00
N SER A 92 -8.79 8.69 -2.11
CA SER A 92 -7.63 8.01 -1.54
C SER A 92 -8.01 7.18 -0.31
N ARG A 93 -7.38 5.99 -0.18
CA ARG A 93 -7.45 5.17 1.04
C ARG A 93 -6.50 5.74 2.08
N GLN A 94 -7.04 6.29 3.17
CA GLN A 94 -6.28 6.88 4.26
C GLN A 94 -7.13 7.02 5.54
N PRO A 95 -6.48 7.16 6.71
CA PRO A 95 -7.16 7.44 7.97
C PRO A 95 -7.97 8.72 7.91
N ALA A 96 -9.04 8.80 8.70
CA ALA A 96 -9.86 10.01 8.81
C ALA A 96 -9.03 11.23 9.25
N GLU A 97 -8.09 11.02 10.19
CA GLU A 97 -7.18 12.06 10.71
C GLU A 97 -6.22 12.58 9.64
N ALA A 98 -5.90 11.76 8.63
CA ALA A 98 -5.06 12.11 7.50
C ALA A 98 -5.86 12.72 6.32
N LYS A 99 -7.19 12.94 6.45
CA LYS A 99 -7.99 13.69 5.46
C LYS A 99 -7.79 15.20 5.60
N ASN A 100 -6.56 15.63 5.35
CA ASN A 100 -6.14 17.02 5.37
C ASN A 100 -5.16 17.30 4.22
N LEU A 101 -4.72 18.55 4.09
CA LEU A 101 -3.79 18.98 3.03
C LEU A 101 -2.48 18.16 3.00
N PHE A 102 -1.96 17.81 4.17
CA PHE A 102 -0.65 17.15 4.35
C PHE A 102 -0.72 15.63 4.28
N ARG A 103 -1.92 15.06 4.28
CA ARG A 103 -2.18 13.62 4.27
C ARG A 103 -1.48 12.85 5.38
N SER A 104 -1.48 13.43 6.57
CA SER A 104 -0.73 12.93 7.72
C SER A 104 -1.38 13.35 9.04
N VAL A 105 -1.26 12.52 10.07
CA VAL A 105 -1.67 12.85 11.45
C VAL A 105 -0.77 13.95 12.03
N ASN A 106 0.55 13.84 11.82
CA ASN A 106 1.52 14.90 12.10
C ASN A 106 2.07 15.43 10.76
N PRO A 107 1.89 16.71 10.42
CA PRO A 107 2.42 17.31 9.19
C PRO A 107 3.92 17.07 8.98
N GLU A 108 4.73 16.90 10.01
CA GLU A 108 6.15 16.63 9.83
C GLU A 108 6.43 15.23 9.24
N TYR A 109 5.54 14.25 9.41
CA TYR A 109 5.77 12.86 8.99
C TYR A 109 4.71 12.39 8.00
N PHE A 110 5.12 12.22 6.75
CA PHE A 110 4.28 11.57 5.74
C PHE A 110 4.55 10.06 5.74
N VAL A 111 3.50 9.27 6.00
CA VAL A 111 3.56 7.80 6.07
C VAL A 111 2.70 7.25 4.93
N ALA A 112 3.27 6.41 4.08
CA ALA A 112 2.54 5.86 2.94
C ALA A 112 3.02 4.47 2.54
N TYR A 113 2.17 3.73 1.83
CA TYR A 113 2.57 2.45 1.26
C TYR A 113 3.55 2.66 0.10
N THR A 114 4.61 1.85 0.05
CA THR A 114 5.53 1.80 -1.09
C THR A 114 5.17 0.69 -2.08
N ARG A 115 4.39 -0.30 -1.62
CA ARG A 115 3.81 -1.37 -2.43
C ARG A 115 2.50 -1.81 -1.81
N ALA A 116 1.37 -1.52 -2.45
CA ALA A 116 0.10 -2.17 -2.14
C ALA A 116 0.08 -3.53 -2.86
N GLU A 117 -0.28 -4.61 -2.16
CA GLU A 117 -0.01 -6.02 -2.56
C GLU A 117 -0.67 -6.52 -3.86
N ARG A 118 -1.38 -5.66 -4.59
CA ARG A 118 -1.92 -5.97 -5.93
C ARG A 118 -1.32 -5.13 -7.05
N LEU A 119 -0.33 -4.29 -6.75
CA LEU A 119 0.24 -3.38 -7.74
C LEU A 119 1.77 -3.58 -7.83
N PRO A 120 2.33 -3.68 -9.05
CA PRO A 120 3.78 -3.78 -9.28
C PRO A 120 4.50 -2.43 -9.09
N TYR A 121 3.91 -1.48 -8.37
CA TYR A 121 4.44 -0.12 -8.24
C TYR A 121 5.54 -0.07 -7.17
N SER A 122 6.74 0.31 -7.59
CA SER A 122 7.77 0.83 -6.70
C SER A 122 7.69 2.34 -6.75
N VAL A 123 6.96 2.94 -5.81
CA VAL A 123 6.99 4.39 -5.61
C VAL A 123 8.39 4.75 -5.11
N GLU A 124 9.08 5.61 -5.85
CA GLU A 124 10.43 6.07 -5.53
C GLU A 124 10.39 7.52 -5.07
N TYR A 125 11.16 7.85 -4.04
CA TYR A 125 11.32 9.23 -3.59
C TYR A 125 12.36 9.95 -4.46
N VAL A 126 12.00 11.14 -4.92
CA VAL A 126 12.84 11.97 -5.78
C VAL A 126 12.87 13.39 -5.19
N PRO A 127 14.05 13.90 -4.80
CA PRO A 127 14.15 15.15 -4.06
C PRO A 127 13.88 16.42 -4.90
N GLY A 128 13.84 16.36 -6.23
CA GLY A 128 13.40 17.51 -7.05
C GLY A 128 13.81 17.54 -8.52
N ASP A 129 14.74 16.71 -8.99
CA ASP A 129 15.13 16.68 -10.40
C ASP A 129 14.43 15.53 -11.15
N LEU A 130 13.35 15.84 -11.86
CA LEU A 130 12.62 14.89 -12.72
C LEU A 130 13.34 14.53 -14.01
N ASN A 131 14.22 15.40 -14.51
CA ASN A 131 14.91 15.19 -15.79
C ASN A 131 15.85 13.98 -15.69
N ALA A 132 16.48 13.81 -14.53
CA ALA A 132 17.29 12.63 -14.20
C ALA A 132 16.49 11.30 -14.29
N PHE A 133 15.16 11.37 -14.34
CA PHE A 133 14.25 10.22 -14.39
C PHE A 133 13.44 10.14 -15.69
N GLY A 134 13.82 10.91 -16.72
CA GLY A 134 13.27 10.80 -18.07
C GLY A 134 11.93 11.51 -18.31
N TYR A 135 11.47 12.33 -17.36
CA TYR A 135 10.30 13.18 -17.55
C TYR A 135 10.73 14.49 -18.22
N SER A 136 10.24 14.75 -19.42
CA SER A 136 10.55 15.97 -20.19
C SER A 136 9.62 17.14 -19.86
N ARG A 137 8.53 16.89 -19.15
CA ARG A 137 7.52 17.87 -18.76
C ARG A 137 7.50 18.02 -17.25
N ASN A 138 8.21 19.03 -16.75
CA ASN A 138 8.28 19.29 -15.32
C ASN A 138 7.08 20.15 -14.90
N PRO A 139 6.18 19.64 -14.04
CA PRO A 139 5.31 20.52 -13.28
C PRO A 139 6.19 21.44 -12.41
N ASN A 140 5.59 22.49 -11.86
CA ASN A 140 6.13 23.19 -10.72
C ASN A 140 6.16 22.23 -9.51
N TRP A 141 7.22 21.41 -9.46
CA TRP A 141 7.35 20.26 -8.58
C TRP A 141 8.59 20.39 -7.72
N PHE A 142 8.37 20.47 -6.40
CA PHE A 142 9.43 20.64 -5.40
C PHE A 142 9.97 19.30 -4.89
N GLY A 143 9.96 18.27 -5.75
CA GLY A 143 10.21 16.88 -5.38
C GLY A 143 9.02 16.19 -4.74
N GLY A 144 9.16 14.89 -4.50
CA GLY A 144 8.10 14.04 -4.02
C GLY A 144 8.35 12.60 -4.44
N PHE A 145 7.38 12.01 -5.13
CA PHE A 145 7.47 10.61 -5.51
C PHE A 145 7.13 10.37 -6.98
N VAL A 146 7.63 9.27 -7.52
CA VAL A 146 7.32 8.84 -8.89
C VAL A 146 7.00 7.35 -8.93
N ASN A 147 6.04 6.97 -9.75
CA ASN A 147 5.81 5.59 -10.16
C ASN A 147 6.35 5.40 -11.59
N ARG A 148 7.55 4.84 -11.71
CA ARG A 148 8.20 4.68 -13.02
C ARG A 148 7.45 3.76 -13.98
N SER A 149 6.72 2.78 -13.46
CA SER A 149 6.00 1.81 -14.29
C SER A 149 4.86 2.44 -15.06
N GLU A 150 4.14 3.37 -14.43
CA GLU A 150 2.92 3.98 -14.98
C GLU A 150 3.07 5.46 -15.31
N GLY A 151 4.20 6.09 -15.00
CA GLY A 151 4.46 7.50 -15.30
C GLY A 151 3.79 8.49 -14.34
N GLU A 152 3.35 8.04 -13.17
CA GLU A 152 2.65 8.90 -12.20
C GLU A 152 3.67 9.72 -11.39
N ILE A 153 3.36 11.00 -11.18
CA ILE A 153 4.16 11.93 -10.38
C ILE A 153 3.32 12.38 -9.19
N TYR A 154 3.96 12.43 -8.03
CA TYR A 154 3.34 12.80 -6.76
C TYR A 154 4.13 13.89 -6.04
N ASP A 155 3.44 14.75 -5.31
CA ASP A 155 4.10 15.67 -4.37
C ASP A 155 4.57 14.96 -3.08
N LYS A 156 5.18 15.70 -2.15
CA LYS A 156 5.64 15.20 -0.84
C LYS A 156 4.51 14.83 0.13
N ALA A 157 3.24 15.03 -0.24
CA ALA A 157 2.08 14.47 0.46
C ALA A 157 1.52 13.23 -0.26
N GLY A 158 2.17 12.77 -1.34
CA GLY A 158 1.72 11.62 -2.12
C GLY A 158 0.45 11.89 -2.93
N ARG A 159 0.13 13.16 -3.23
CA ARG A 159 -0.97 13.56 -4.11
C ARG A 159 -0.50 13.55 -5.55
N VAL A 160 -1.30 12.95 -6.43
CA VAL A 160 -0.94 12.76 -7.83
C VAL A 160 -1.24 14.01 -8.66
N TYR A 161 -0.32 14.35 -9.55
CA TYR A 161 -0.51 15.43 -10.53
C TYR A 161 -1.46 15.00 -11.64
N ALA A 162 -2.38 15.88 -12.06
CA ALA A 162 -3.31 15.58 -13.14
C ALA A 162 -2.60 15.56 -14.50
N GLY A 163 -2.96 14.60 -15.36
CA GLY A 163 -2.35 14.44 -16.68
C GLY A 163 -1.03 13.65 -16.67
N TYR A 164 -0.69 13.01 -15.55
CA TYR A 164 0.50 12.19 -15.38
C TYR A 164 0.12 10.76 -14.96
N GLY A 165 0.37 9.81 -15.86
CA GLY A 165 0.20 8.38 -15.66
C GLY A 165 -1.22 7.84 -15.88
N ILE A 166 -1.43 6.56 -15.53
CA ILE A 166 -2.63 5.79 -15.94
C ILE A 166 -3.74 5.83 -14.89
N GLU A 167 -3.45 5.50 -13.62
CA GLU A 167 -4.49 5.40 -12.60
C GLU A 167 -4.81 6.75 -11.93
N GLU A 168 -3.85 7.67 -11.91
CA GLU A 168 -3.98 9.03 -11.35
C GLU A 168 -4.62 9.03 -9.95
N LYS A 169 -4.21 8.11 -9.06
CA LYS A 169 -4.69 8.02 -7.66
C LYS A 169 -3.59 8.38 -6.66
N ASN A 170 -3.93 9.13 -5.61
CA ASN A 170 -3.01 9.45 -4.51
C ASN A 170 -2.52 8.17 -3.80
N ILE A 171 -1.26 8.17 -3.35
CA ILE A 171 -0.62 7.02 -2.71
C ILE A 171 -1.37 6.67 -1.40
N PRO A 172 -1.85 5.42 -1.21
CA PRO A 172 -2.55 5.04 0.01
C PRO A 172 -1.72 5.26 1.28
N VAL A 173 -2.39 5.69 2.35
CA VAL A 173 -1.82 5.88 3.69
C VAL A 173 -2.33 4.74 4.58
N PRO A 174 -1.46 4.02 5.30
CA PRO A 174 -1.90 2.98 6.25
C PRO A 174 -2.66 3.58 7.43
N GLU A 175 -3.38 2.75 8.18
CA GLU A 175 -3.84 3.15 9.51
C GLU A 175 -2.63 3.24 10.44
N TYR A 176 -2.46 4.38 11.11
CA TYR A 176 -1.35 4.57 12.04
C TYR A 176 -1.66 5.62 13.09
N ARG A 177 -0.94 5.57 14.21
CA ARG A 177 -0.97 6.59 15.25
C ARG A 177 0.39 6.76 15.90
N PHE A 178 0.64 7.92 16.48
CA PHE A 178 1.79 8.15 17.35
C PHE A 178 1.50 7.57 18.74
N ILE A 179 2.39 6.71 19.23
CA ILE A 179 2.36 6.20 20.61
C ILE A 179 3.40 6.89 21.49
N SER A 180 4.34 7.60 20.88
CA SER A 180 5.31 8.50 21.50
C SER A 180 5.65 9.63 20.51
N LYS A 181 6.53 10.56 20.88
CA LYS A 181 6.99 11.64 19.98
C LYS A 181 7.65 11.11 18.68
N HIS A 182 8.32 9.96 18.76
CA HIS A 182 9.10 9.40 17.65
C HIS A 182 8.73 7.96 17.31
N THR A 183 7.62 7.44 17.87
CA THR A 183 7.22 6.05 17.64
C THR A 183 5.82 5.99 17.04
N LEU A 184 5.74 5.41 15.85
CA LEU A 184 4.50 5.14 15.13
C LEU A 184 4.07 3.70 15.40
N LEU A 185 2.78 3.50 15.58
CA LEU A 185 2.14 2.20 15.56
C LEU A 185 1.31 2.10 14.28
N VAL A 186 1.81 1.34 13.30
CA VAL A 186 1.20 1.20 11.97
C VAL A 186 0.41 -0.11 11.92
N THR A 187 -0.86 -0.03 11.56
CA THR A 187 -1.77 -1.16 11.44
C THR A 187 -2.02 -1.46 9.97
N PHE A 188 -1.69 -2.68 9.57
CA PHE A 188 -1.95 -3.21 8.24
C PHE A 188 -3.24 -3.98 8.29
N ILE A 189 -4.34 -3.34 7.89
CA ILE A 189 -5.62 -4.03 7.79
C ILE A 189 -5.58 -4.90 6.53
N GLY A 190 -5.71 -6.21 6.73
CA GLY A 190 -5.85 -7.13 5.61
C GLY A 190 -7.16 -6.81 4.89
N GLU A 191 -7.12 -6.47 3.61
CA GLU A 191 -8.34 -6.17 2.86
C GLU A 191 -9.32 -7.34 2.99
N LYS A 192 -10.54 -7.12 3.48
CA LYS A 192 -11.59 -8.13 3.30
C LYS A 192 -11.93 -8.14 1.81
N THR A 193 -11.49 -9.18 1.11
CA THR A 193 -12.06 -9.56 -0.20
C THR A 193 -13.51 -9.96 -0.04
#